data_AF-A0A9D2WNA9-F1
#
_entry.id   AF-A0A9D2WNA9-F1
#
_cell.length_a   1.000
_cell.length_b   1.000
_cell.length_c   1.000
_cell.angle_alpha   90.00
_cell.angle_beta   90.00
_cell.angle_gamma   90.00
#
_symmetry.space_group_name_H-M   'P 1'
#
loop_
_entity.id
_entity.type
_entity.pdbx_description
1 polymer ?
#
loop_
_entity_poly.entity_id
_entity_poly.type
_entity_poly.pdbx_seq_one_letter_code
_entity_poly.pdbx_strand_id
1 'polypeptide(L)'
;MPTFWQNGNLIHFAAAKNHLGVYPGESGVSVFADRLKGFKTTKGAIQFSFSEPIPYELIAEITRFRVQENAEKAKGGSSKKKYTFEAIIQKVPDIDGAYVEIPFDVKKELARAASLSTPPLTGSHTTAAW
;
A
#
# COMPACT_ATOMS: atom_id res chain seq x y z
N MET A 1 5.20 17.53 -13.36
CA MET A 1 3.91 16.80 -13.30
C MET A 1 3.13 17.34 -12.11
N PRO A 2 2.18 18.27 -12.28
CA PRO A 2 1.32 18.72 -11.19
C PRO A 2 0.67 17.54 -10.49
N THR A 3 0.71 17.55 -9.16
CA THR A 3 0.25 16.47 -8.31
C THR A 3 -0.61 17.04 -7.19
N PHE A 4 -1.78 16.45 -6.99
CA PHE A 4 -2.66 16.80 -5.89
C PHE A 4 -2.59 15.70 -4.82
N TRP A 5 -2.60 16.12 -3.55
CA TRP A 5 -2.48 15.25 -2.39
C TRP A 5 -3.62 15.51 -1.42
N GLN A 6 -4.25 14.45 -0.94
CA GLN A 6 -5.18 14.48 0.18
C GLN A 6 -5.26 13.09 0.79
N ASN A 7 -4.81 12.94 2.05
CA ASN A 7 -4.78 11.66 2.76
C ASN A 7 -4.01 10.54 2.02
N GLY A 8 -3.11 10.93 1.12
CA GLY A 8 -2.50 10.05 0.12
C GLY A 8 -2.49 10.72 -1.25
N ASN A 9 -1.83 10.05 -2.19
CA ASN A 9 -1.75 10.50 -3.57
C ASN A 9 -3.17 10.58 -4.17
N LEU A 10 -3.60 11.74 -4.69
CA LEU A 10 -4.94 11.89 -5.23
C LEU A 10 -4.95 11.67 -6.74
N ILE A 11 -4.25 12.54 -7.46
CA ILE A 11 -4.20 12.53 -8.93
C ILE A 11 -3.00 13.33 -9.42
N HIS A 12 -2.39 12.88 -10.51
CA HIS A 12 -1.35 13.63 -11.22
C HIS A 12 -1.77 13.96 -12.65
N PHE A 13 -1.16 15.02 -13.18
CA PHE A 13 -1.32 15.45 -14.57
C PHE A 13 0.04 15.60 -15.25
N ALA A 14 0.19 15.03 -16.44
CA ALA A 14 1.35 15.24 -17.31
C ALA A 14 0.88 15.66 -18.70
N ALA A 15 1.36 16.79 -19.18
CA ALA A 15 1.16 17.17 -20.58
C ALA A 15 2.22 16.48 -21.45
N ALA A 16 1.78 15.73 -22.45
CA ALA A 16 2.63 15.20 -23.51
C ALA A 16 2.39 16.00 -24.80
N LYS A 17 3.07 15.64 -25.90
CA LYS A 17 2.93 16.36 -27.18
C LYS A 17 1.49 16.37 -27.71
N ASN A 18 0.78 15.24 -27.61
CA ASN A 18 -0.52 15.03 -28.24
C ASN A 18 -1.65 14.68 -27.24
N HIS A 19 -1.35 14.55 -25.95
CA HIS A 19 -2.34 14.12 -24.96
C HIS A 19 -2.06 14.67 -23.57
N LEU A 20 -3.12 14.75 -22.77
CA LEU A 20 -3.08 14.90 -21.33
C LEU A 20 -3.05 13.52 -20.67
N GLY A 21 -1.95 13.21 -19.99
CA GLY A 21 -1.85 12.06 -19.10
C GLY A 21 -2.46 12.38 -17.73
N VAL A 22 -3.41 11.57 -17.30
CA VAL A 22 -4.07 11.66 -15.99
C VAL A 22 -3.79 10.37 -15.21
N TYR A 23 -3.32 10.52 -13.97
CA TYR A 23 -2.83 9.40 -13.16
C TYR A 23 -3.57 9.34 -11.83
N PRO A 24 -4.75 8.70 -11.79
CA PRO A 24 -5.52 8.53 -10.56
C PRO A 24 -5.09 7.29 -9.76
N GLY A 25 -4.10 6.52 -10.23
CA GLY A 25 -3.74 5.22 -9.64
C GLY A 25 -4.63 4.08 -10.12
N GLU A 26 -4.35 2.86 -9.64
CA GLU A 26 -5.00 1.64 -10.15
C GLU A 26 -6.50 1.59 -9.89
N SER A 27 -6.92 1.89 -8.67
CA SER A 27 -8.34 1.91 -8.29
C SER A 27 -9.15 2.92 -9.11
N GLY A 28 -8.56 4.08 -9.40
CA GLY A 28 -9.20 5.13 -10.20
C GLY A 28 -9.40 4.74 -11.66
N VAL A 29 -8.56 3.86 -12.21
CA VAL A 29 -8.75 3.32 -13.57
C VAL A 29 -9.70 2.12 -13.55
N SER A 30 -9.55 1.19 -12.62
CA SER A 30 -10.31 -0.07 -12.61
C SER A 30 -11.81 0.16 -12.37
N VAL A 31 -12.18 1.04 -11.45
CA VAL A 31 -13.60 1.34 -11.14
C VAL A 31 -14.31 2.01 -12.31
N PHE A 32 -13.58 2.77 -13.13
CA PHE A 32 -14.14 3.51 -14.26
C PHE A 32 -13.86 2.84 -15.62
N ALA A 33 -13.38 1.59 -15.63
CA ALA A 33 -12.94 0.90 -16.85
C ALA A 33 -14.00 0.88 -17.96
N ASP A 34 -15.28 0.68 -17.61
CA ASP A 34 -16.38 0.68 -18.59
C ASP A 34 -16.60 2.04 -19.24
N ARG A 35 -16.44 3.12 -18.48
CA ARG A 35 -16.57 4.51 -18.99
C ARG A 35 -15.32 5.01 -19.69
N LEU A 36 -14.20 4.32 -19.48
CA LEU A 36 -12.93 4.59 -20.15
C LEU A 36 -12.80 3.86 -21.49
N LYS A 37 -13.80 3.08 -21.90
CA LYS A 37 -13.85 2.46 -23.24
C LYS A 37 -13.75 3.54 -24.31
N GLY A 38 -12.74 3.43 -25.17
CA GLY A 38 -12.43 4.41 -26.22
C GLY A 38 -11.25 5.32 -25.89
N PHE A 39 -10.84 5.43 -24.62
CA PHE A 39 -9.61 6.11 -24.23
C PHE A 39 -8.46 5.13 -24.12
N LYS A 40 -7.24 5.63 -24.33
CA LYS A 40 -6.03 4.83 -24.09
C LYS A 40 -5.70 4.84 -22.59
N THR A 41 -5.68 3.66 -21.99
CA THR A 41 -5.45 3.48 -20.56
C THR A 41 -4.32 2.49 -20.28
N THR A 42 -3.72 2.60 -19.10
CA THR A 42 -2.84 1.59 -18.50
C THR A 42 -3.34 1.29 -17.10
N LYS A 43 -2.65 0.41 -16.36
CA LYS A 43 -3.01 0.04 -15.00
C LYS A 43 -3.29 1.22 -14.06
N GLY A 44 -2.66 2.38 -14.25
CA GLY A 44 -2.88 3.56 -13.38
C GLY A 44 -2.85 4.90 -14.10
N ALA A 45 -3.01 4.90 -15.43
CA ALA A 45 -2.98 6.11 -16.25
C ALA A 45 -4.06 6.12 -17.32
N ILE A 46 -4.52 7.31 -17.67
CA ILE A 46 -5.49 7.58 -18.73
C ILE A 46 -4.87 8.64 -19.64
N GLN A 47 -4.94 8.45 -20.95
CA GLN A 47 -4.47 9.41 -21.95
C GLN A 47 -5.67 10.02 -22.66
N PHE A 48 -5.89 11.32 -22.46
CA PHE A 48 -6.89 12.10 -23.19
C PHE A 48 -6.22 12.84 -24.35
N SER A 49 -6.61 12.53 -25.59
CA SER A 49 -6.06 13.21 -26.76
C SER A 49 -6.43 14.70 -26.76
N PHE A 50 -5.52 15.57 -27.18
CA PHE A 50 -5.83 16.98 -27.38
C PHE A 50 -6.65 17.26 -28.65
N SER A 51 -6.80 16.26 -29.52
CA SER A 51 -7.67 16.34 -30.70
C SER A 51 -9.14 16.17 -30.39
N GLU A 52 -9.49 15.78 -29.16
CA GLU A 52 -10.86 15.49 -28.73
C GLU A 52 -11.22 16.36 -27.51
N PRO A 53 -12.51 16.64 -27.27
CA PRO A 53 -12.94 17.34 -26.07
C PRO A 53 -12.49 16.60 -24.81
N ILE A 54 -11.80 17.30 -23.90
CA ILE A 54 -11.38 16.72 -22.62
C ILE A 54 -12.63 16.46 -21.76
N PRO A 55 -12.84 15.21 -21.29
CA PRO A 55 -14.03 14.86 -20.50
C PRO A 55 -13.85 15.29 -19.04
N TYR A 56 -13.97 16.59 -18.76
CA TYR A 56 -13.74 17.16 -17.43
C TYR A 56 -14.64 16.55 -16.34
N GLU A 57 -15.89 16.21 -16.67
CA GLU A 57 -16.80 15.54 -15.74
C GLU A 57 -16.30 14.17 -15.30
N LEU A 58 -15.79 13.36 -16.24
CA LEU A 58 -15.21 12.05 -15.93
C LEU A 58 -13.98 12.20 -15.04
N ILE A 59 -13.12 13.19 -15.31
CA ILE A 59 -11.94 13.49 -14.47
C ILE A 59 -12.39 13.88 -13.06
N ALA A 60 -13.43 14.71 -12.94
CA ALA A 60 -13.95 15.15 -11.65
C ALA A 60 -14.55 13.98 -10.85
N GLU A 61 -15.28 13.07 -11.51
CA GLU A 61 -15.83 11.87 -10.88
C GLU A 61 -14.75 10.92 -10.37
N ILE A 62 -13.73 10.65 -11.18
CA ILE A 62 -12.56 9.84 -10.76
C ILE A 62 -11.87 10.51 -9.56
N THR A 63 -11.72 11.83 -9.60
CA THR A 63 -11.08 12.57 -8.50
C THR A 63 -11.89 12.47 -7.21
N ARG A 64 -13.22 12.65 -7.27
CA ARG A 64 -14.12 12.49 -6.11
C ARG A 64 -14.03 11.08 -5.51
N PHE A 65 -14.01 10.06 -6.36
CA PHE A 65 -13.81 8.68 -5.92
C PHE A 65 -12.48 8.51 -5.16
N ARG A 66 -11.37 9.06 -5.69
CA ARG A 66 -10.05 8.98 -5.02
C ARG A 66 -9.99 9.75 -3.71
N VAL A 67 -10.71 10.88 -3.59
CA VAL A 67 -10.85 11.61 -2.30
C VAL A 67 -11.49 10.71 -1.26
N GLN A 68 -12.61 10.07 -1.60
CA GLN A 68 -13.32 9.18 -0.69
C GLN A 68 -12.46 7.98 -0.29
N GLU A 69 -11.85 7.31 -1.27
CA GLU A 69 -10.98 6.15 -1.02
C GLU A 69 -9.80 6.51 -0.10
N ASN A 70 -9.15 7.65 -0.32
CA ASN A 70 -8.05 8.09 0.54
C ASN A 70 -8.55 8.47 1.96
N ALA A 71 -9.72 9.07 2.09
CA ALA A 71 -10.32 9.36 3.39
C ALA A 71 -10.63 8.09 4.19
N GLU A 72 -11.13 7.04 3.52
CA GLU A 72 -11.36 5.73 4.14
C GLU A 72 -10.04 5.06 4.56
N LYS A 73 -9.01 5.10 3.71
CA LYS A 73 -7.67 4.61 4.05
C LYS A 73 -7.04 5.35 5.22
N ALA A 74 -7.24 6.67 5.33
CA ALA A 74 -6.74 7.44 6.47
C ALA A 74 -7.46 7.09 7.77
N LYS A 75 -8.77 6.79 7.72
CA LYS A 75 -9.53 6.31 8.89
C LYS A 75 -9.16 4.88 9.28
N GLY A 76 -8.85 4.04 8.30
CA GLY A 76 -8.42 2.65 8.46
C GLY A 76 -6.91 2.48 8.62
N GLY A 77 -6.15 3.56 8.74
CA GLY A 77 -4.70 3.55 8.91
C GLY A 77 -4.33 2.78 10.18
N SER A 78 -3.84 1.56 9.98
CA SER A 78 -3.49 0.55 10.97
C SER A 78 -3.09 1.15 12.32
N SER A 79 -3.91 0.92 13.35
CA SER A 79 -3.43 0.87 14.71
C SER A 79 -2.27 -0.12 14.73
N LYS A 80 -1.03 0.37 14.64
CA LYS A 80 0.17 -0.43 14.91
C LYS A 80 -0.05 -0.98 16.31
N LYS A 81 -0.40 -2.27 16.42
CA LYS A 81 -0.51 -2.92 17.72
C LYS A 81 0.84 -2.77 18.41
N LYS A 82 0.89 -1.95 19.45
CA LYS A 82 2.07 -1.82 20.31
C LYS A 82 2.02 -3.02 21.25
N TYR A 83 2.99 -3.92 21.11
CA TYR A 83 3.21 -4.99 22.07
C TYR A 83 4.30 -4.52 23.02
N THR A 84 3.97 -4.45 24.31
CA THR A 84 4.91 -4.11 25.38
C THR A 84 4.92 -5.26 26.36
N PHE A 85 6.10 -5.80 26.64
CA PHE A 85 6.31 -6.86 27.61
C PHE A 85 7.65 -6.63 28.31
N GLU A 86 7.74 -7.05 29.56
CA GLU A 86 9.02 -7.12 30.25
C GLU A 86 9.77 -8.36 29.74
N ALA A 87 11.06 -8.20 29.44
CA ALA A 87 11.86 -9.28 28.88
C ALA A 87 13.18 -9.44 29.62
N ILE A 88 13.58 -10.68 29.85
CA ILE A 88 14.86 -11.04 30.45
C ILE A 88 15.85 -11.28 29.32
N ILE A 89 16.94 -10.50 29.29
CA ILE A 89 18.01 -10.65 28.31
C ILE A 89 18.94 -11.77 28.77
N GLN A 90 19.00 -12.86 28.02
CA GLN A 90 19.92 -13.97 28.26
C GLN A 90 21.14 -13.84 27.36
N LYS A 91 22.32 -13.59 27.94
CA LYS A 91 23.59 -13.54 27.20
C LYS A 91 23.97 -14.95 26.76
N VAL A 92 24.31 -15.11 25.49
CA VAL A 92 24.79 -16.38 24.96
C VAL A 92 26.31 -16.44 25.13
N PRO A 93 26.87 -17.46 25.80
CA PRO A 93 28.30 -17.69 25.77
C PRO A 93 28.71 -18.06 24.35
N ASP A 94 29.86 -17.56 23.89
CA ASP A 94 30.49 -17.88 22.60
C ASP A 94 29.98 -17.14 21.34
N ILE A 95 28.96 -16.29 21.46
CA ILE A 95 28.62 -15.29 20.44
C ILE A 95 28.35 -13.94 21.13
N ASP A 96 28.72 -12.82 20.49
CA ASP A 96 28.47 -11.46 21.02
C ASP A 96 26.99 -11.05 20.81
N GLY A 97 26.08 -11.90 21.30
CA GLY A 97 24.64 -11.77 21.12
C GLY A 97 23.86 -12.14 22.39
N ALA A 98 22.59 -11.77 22.41
CA ALA A 98 21.68 -12.09 23.51
C ALA A 98 20.31 -12.51 22.98
N TYR A 99 19.66 -13.44 23.68
CA TYR A 99 18.29 -13.84 23.40
C TYR A 99 17.30 -13.06 24.28
N VAL A 100 16.15 -12.75 23.69
CA VAL A 100 14.98 -12.15 24.35
C VAL A 100 13.84 -13.16 24.26
N GLU A 101 13.36 -13.63 25.40
CA GLU A 101 12.16 -14.49 25.44
C GLU A 101 10.90 -13.64 25.30
N ILE A 102 10.08 -13.95 24.29
CA ILE A 102 8.81 -13.28 24.05
C ILE A 102 7.70 -14.16 24.64
N PRO A 103 6.94 -13.69 25.66
CA PRO A 103 5.98 -14.53 26.41
C PRO A 103 4.68 -14.81 25.64
N PHE A 104 4.65 -14.58 24.33
CA PHE A 104 3.50 -14.83 23.47
C PHE A 104 3.93 -15.48 22.16
N ASP A 105 3.01 -16.24 21.56
CA ASP A 105 3.22 -16.89 20.27
C ASP A 105 3.27 -15.83 19.15
N VAL A 106 4.49 -15.42 18.82
CA VAL A 106 4.83 -14.46 17.76
C VAL A 106 4.23 -14.88 16.42
N LYS A 107 4.25 -16.17 16.08
CA LYS A 107 3.70 -16.66 14.81
C LYS A 107 2.18 -16.50 14.81
N LYS A 108 1.50 -16.87 15.88
CA LYS A 108 0.03 -16.72 15.96
C LYS A 108 -0.43 -15.26 15.88
N GLU A 109 0.32 -14.33 16.50
CA GLU A 109 -0.02 -12.90 16.50
C GLU A 109 0.42 -12.14 15.24
N LEU A 110 1.47 -12.61 14.52
CA LEU A 110 2.00 -11.96 13.31
C LEU A 110 1.69 -12.70 12.00
N ALA A 111 1.14 -13.92 12.01
CA ALA A 111 0.86 -14.73 10.82
C ALA A 111 -0.14 -14.14 9.81
N ARG A 112 -0.64 -12.91 10.01
CA ARG A 112 -1.36 -12.19 8.95
C ARG A 112 -0.44 -11.45 7.97
N ALA A 113 0.88 -11.48 8.16
CA ALA A 113 1.83 -10.87 7.23
C ALA A 113 3.03 -11.80 6.96
N ALA A 114 3.13 -12.20 5.69
CA ALA A 114 4.28 -12.79 5.02
C ALA A 114 4.69 -14.23 5.40
N SER A 115 4.46 -15.13 4.43
CA SER A 115 5.11 -16.43 4.31
C SER A 115 6.62 -16.28 4.19
N LEU A 116 7.37 -16.70 5.21
CA LEU A 116 8.78 -17.05 5.08
C LEU A 116 8.93 -18.51 5.51
N SER A 117 9.36 -19.34 4.57
CA SER A 117 9.66 -20.75 4.78
C SER A 117 10.88 -20.88 5.69
N THR A 118 10.70 -21.41 6.90
CA THR A 118 11.80 -21.95 7.70
C THR A 118 11.64 -23.47 7.83
N PRO A 119 12.73 -24.25 7.70
CA PRO A 119 12.71 -25.71 7.78
C PRO A 119 12.21 -26.21 9.16
N PRO A 120 11.72 -27.45 9.25
CA PRO A 120 11.03 -27.93 10.44
C PRO A 120 12.03 -28.11 11.58
N LEU A 121 11.83 -27.38 12.68
CA LEU A 121 12.47 -27.67 13.95
C LEU A 121 11.42 -28.29 14.88
N THR A 122 11.62 -29.56 15.19
CA THR A 122 10.95 -30.27 16.28
C THR A 122 11.31 -29.59 17.60
N GLY A 123 10.31 -28.96 18.24
CA GLY A 123 10.43 -28.27 19.53
C GLY A 123 9.83 -26.87 19.47
N SER A 124 8.83 -26.59 20.32
CA SER A 124 8.05 -25.35 20.34
C SER A 124 8.84 -24.14 20.87
N HIS A 125 9.80 -23.64 20.10
CA HIS A 125 10.45 -22.35 20.37
C HIS A 125 10.67 -21.61 19.05
N THR A 126 10.14 -20.39 18.93
CA THR A 126 10.41 -19.53 17.78
C THR A 126 11.58 -18.61 18.14
N THR A 127 12.77 -18.90 17.61
CA THR A 127 13.98 -18.11 17.81
C THR A 127 14.14 -17.11 16.67
N ALA A 128 14.37 -15.82 16.98
CA ALA A 128 14.85 -14.84 16.03
C ALA A 128 16.20 -14.32 16.54
N ALA A 129 17.26 -14.54 15.75
CA ALA A 129 18.59 -13.98 15.97
C ALA A 129 18.70 -12.64 15.21
N TRP A 130 19.34 -11.65 15.83
CA TRP A 130 19.68 -10.36 15.24
C TRP A 130 21.19 -10.20 15.25
#